data_AF-A0A914XC78-F1
#
_entry.id   AF-A0A914XC78-F1
#
_cell.length_a   1.000
_cell.length_b   1.000
_cell.length_c   1.000
_cell.angle_alpha   90.00
_cell.angle_beta   90.00
_cell.angle_gamma   90.00
#
_symmetry.space_group_name_H-M   'P 1'
#
loop_
_entity.id
_entity.type
_entity.pdbx_description
1 polymer ?
#
loop_
_entity_poly.entity_id
_entity_poly.type
_entity_poly.pdbx_seq_one_letter_code
_entity_poly.pdbx_strand_id
1 'polypeptide(L)'
;MPLTARDWALNGLPTVSWPTWTLQMTWLFGPTHPALRDLTGALERSAACVGLRISDQKTKIIRVGYKSTLPRITINGNQVEELREFTYLGSVIAADGDATRDVTCRIGKAFAVFKRLRSIWNSASLSLHLKLRLFTTIVVPTALYAAKTWKKTVTIDRKLDVFQQRCLRRILKISYRDRVTNDEVYRRTNTKPLSTVVTERRLQFTGHILRLPDHRLAKVAMHWRPSRGRRGLGRPKTTWRRTLMEDLRSVGIEWDDQHAVDTAAADRGRWKNLVAQCAERRRRN
;
A
#
# COMPACT_ATOMS: atom_id res chain seq x y z
N MET A 1 -18.93 -24.87 -51.72
CA MET A 1 -18.34 -23.53 -51.99
C MET A 1 -18.19 -22.80 -50.67
N PRO A 2 -16.98 -22.60 -50.13
CA PRO A 2 -16.79 -21.83 -48.90
C PRO A 2 -16.51 -20.37 -49.26
N LEU A 3 -17.34 -19.45 -48.76
CA LEU A 3 -17.10 -18.01 -48.87
C LEU A 3 -16.03 -17.61 -47.85
N THR A 4 -14.93 -17.06 -48.36
CA THR A 4 -13.76 -16.57 -47.62
C THR A 4 -13.97 -15.15 -47.07
N ALA A 5 -13.28 -14.85 -45.98
CA ALA A 5 -13.35 -13.62 -45.16
C ALA A 5 -12.88 -12.30 -45.82
N ARG A 6 -13.21 -12.06 -47.11
CA ARG A 6 -12.89 -10.81 -47.82
C ARG A 6 -14.08 -9.87 -48.06
N ASP A 7 -15.31 -10.29 -47.78
CA ASP A 7 -16.51 -9.50 -48.10
C ASP A 7 -16.98 -8.53 -47.00
N TRP A 8 -16.24 -8.40 -45.90
CA TRP A 8 -16.61 -7.50 -44.78
C TRP A 8 -16.00 -6.09 -44.89
N ALA A 9 -15.33 -5.76 -45.99
CA ALA A 9 -14.54 -4.53 -46.11
C ALA A 9 -15.28 -3.30 -46.69
N LEU A 10 -16.57 -3.37 -47.03
CA LEU A 10 -17.20 -2.28 -47.82
C LEU A 10 -18.54 -1.72 -47.32
N ASN A 11 -19.01 -2.07 -46.11
CA ASN A 11 -20.20 -1.42 -45.55
C ASN A 11 -19.89 -0.81 -44.19
N GLY A 12 -19.85 0.53 -44.15
CA GLY A 12 -19.62 1.32 -42.95
C GLY A 12 -20.58 0.93 -41.83
N LEU A 13 -20.01 0.47 -40.71
CA LEU A 13 -20.79 0.15 -39.52
C LEU A 13 -21.01 1.42 -38.67
N PRO A 14 -22.21 1.57 -38.08
CA PRO A 14 -22.51 2.66 -37.17
C PRO A 14 -21.59 2.63 -35.96
N THR A 15 -21.28 3.81 -35.43
CA THR A 15 -20.49 4.04 -34.22
C THR A 15 -21.19 3.47 -32.99
N VAL A 16 -21.08 2.15 -32.80
CA VAL A 16 -21.49 1.48 -31.57
C VAL A 16 -20.47 1.84 -30.50
N SER A 17 -20.88 2.68 -29.55
CA SER A 17 -20.13 2.95 -28.33
C SER A 17 -20.05 1.65 -27.52
N TRP A 18 -18.90 0.99 -27.57
CA TRP A 18 -18.65 -0.18 -26.74
C TRP A 18 -18.68 0.20 -25.25
N PRO A 19 -19.41 -0.54 -24.39
CA PRO A 19 -19.30 -0.39 -22.96
C PRO A 19 -17.84 -0.60 -22.52
N THR A 20 -17.40 0.20 -21.56
CA THR A 20 -16.07 0.17 -20.94
C THR A 20 -15.79 -1.19 -20.28
N TRP A 21 -15.37 -2.19 -21.04
CA TRP A 21 -15.01 -3.51 -20.53
C TRP A 21 -13.72 -3.43 -19.70
N THR A 22 -13.84 -3.82 -18.43
CA THR A 22 -12.79 -4.22 -17.48
C THR A 22 -11.44 -3.50 -17.61
N LEU A 23 -11.23 -2.48 -16.77
CA LEU A 23 -9.90 -2.04 -16.37
C LEU A 23 -9.19 -3.19 -15.62
N GLN A 24 -8.63 -4.16 -16.34
CA GLN A 24 -7.53 -4.96 -15.82
C GLN A 24 -6.32 -4.03 -15.75
N MET A 25 -6.13 -3.39 -14.59
CA MET A 25 -4.95 -2.58 -14.36
C MET A 25 -3.78 -3.50 -14.07
N THR A 26 -3.15 -3.96 -15.16
CA THR A 26 -2.01 -4.87 -15.14
C THR A 26 -0.72 -4.07 -14.97
N TRP A 27 0.15 -4.54 -14.09
CA TRP A 27 1.51 -4.01 -13.94
C TRP A 27 2.50 -4.95 -14.62
N LEU A 28 3.35 -4.39 -15.49
CA LEU A 28 4.50 -5.07 -16.04
C LEU A 28 5.75 -4.60 -15.29
N PHE A 29 6.56 -5.55 -14.83
CA PHE A 29 7.83 -5.27 -14.17
C PHE A 29 8.96 -5.80 -15.04
N GLY A 30 9.81 -4.88 -15.52
CA GLY A 30 11.03 -5.22 -16.25
C GLY A 30 12.26 -4.77 -15.45
N PRO A 31 13.28 -5.61 -15.27
CA PRO A 31 14.52 -5.21 -14.58
C PRO A 31 15.33 -4.20 -15.42
N THR A 32 15.09 -4.17 -16.72
CA THR A 32 15.72 -3.27 -17.68
C THR A 32 14.67 -2.71 -18.63
N HIS A 33 14.98 -1.58 -19.25
CA HIS A 33 14.07 -0.97 -20.20
C HIS A 33 13.83 -1.84 -21.45
N PRO A 34 14.83 -2.52 -22.05
CA PRO A 34 14.57 -3.48 -23.12
C PRO A 34 13.60 -4.59 -22.70
N ALA A 35 13.80 -5.18 -21.51
CA ALA A 35 12.90 -6.20 -21.00
C ALA A 35 11.46 -5.68 -20.83
N LEU A 36 11.29 -4.45 -20.32
CA LEU A 36 9.96 -3.85 -20.19
C LEU A 36 9.30 -3.54 -21.54
N ARG A 37 10.09 -3.12 -22.54
CA ARG A 37 9.62 -2.91 -23.91
C ARG A 37 9.17 -4.23 -24.55
N ASP A 38 9.95 -5.28 -24.39
CA ASP A 38 9.66 -6.59 -24.97
C ASP A 38 8.40 -7.21 -24.33
N LEU A 39 8.24 -7.06 -23.01
CA LEU A 39 7.02 -7.42 -22.27
C LEU A 39 5.80 -6.62 -22.75
N THR A 40 5.96 -5.31 -22.94
CA THR A 40 4.88 -4.44 -23.44
C THR A 40 4.46 -4.87 -24.84
N GLY A 41 5.41 -5.14 -25.73
CA GLY A 41 5.12 -5.62 -27.09
C GLY A 41 4.49 -7.03 -27.10
N ALA A 42 4.91 -7.92 -26.20
CA ALA A 42 4.26 -9.24 -26.05
C ALA A 42 2.81 -9.12 -25.56
N LEU A 43 2.54 -8.19 -24.63
CA LEU A 43 1.19 -7.90 -24.17
C LEU A 43 0.33 -7.31 -25.29
N GLU A 44 0.88 -6.39 -26.08
CA GLU A 44 0.18 -5.77 -27.22
C GLU A 44 -0.21 -6.82 -28.27
N ARG A 45 0.71 -7.70 -28.64
CA ARG A 45 0.42 -8.83 -29.55
C ARG A 45 -0.65 -9.76 -28.99
N SER A 46 -0.54 -10.13 -27.71
CA SER A 46 -1.49 -11.05 -27.07
C SER A 46 -2.89 -10.44 -26.94
N ALA A 47 -2.96 -9.14 -26.61
CA ALA A 47 -4.21 -8.39 -26.58
C ALA A 47 -4.85 -8.31 -27.97
N ALA A 48 -4.05 -8.05 -29.01
CA ALA A 48 -4.54 -7.99 -30.39
C ALA A 48 -5.13 -9.33 -30.87
N CYS A 49 -4.53 -10.47 -30.47
CA CYS A 49 -5.06 -11.80 -30.79
C CYS A 49 -6.48 -12.05 -30.25
N VAL A 50 -6.88 -11.35 -29.19
CA VAL A 50 -8.23 -11.45 -28.60
C VAL A 50 -9.11 -10.22 -28.90
N GLY A 51 -8.69 -9.38 -29.86
CA GLY A 51 -9.43 -8.17 -30.27
C GLY A 51 -9.35 -7.00 -29.29
N LEU A 52 -8.41 -7.01 -28.34
CA LEU A 52 -8.21 -5.93 -27.37
C LEU A 52 -7.06 -5.01 -27.81
N ARG A 53 -7.19 -3.72 -27.47
CA ARG A 53 -6.15 -2.70 -27.70
C ARG A 53 -5.73 -2.07 -26.39
N ILE A 54 -4.42 -1.93 -26.19
CA ILE A 54 -3.87 -1.23 -25.02
C ILE A 54 -4.09 0.27 -25.21
N SER A 55 -4.63 0.93 -24.19
CA SER A 55 -4.78 2.39 -24.19
C SER A 55 -3.43 3.04 -23.89
N ASP A 56 -2.91 3.79 -24.85
CA ASP A 56 -1.73 4.65 -24.73
C ASP A 56 -1.96 5.82 -23.74
N GLN A 57 -3.18 6.37 -23.68
CA GLN A 57 -3.54 7.44 -22.76
C GLN A 57 -3.54 7.01 -21.29
N LYS A 58 -4.02 5.79 -21.01
CA LYS A 58 -4.12 5.24 -19.64
C LYS A 58 -2.84 4.53 -19.19
N THR A 59 -2.05 4.01 -20.13
CA THR A 59 -0.80 3.34 -19.80
C THR A 59 0.26 4.38 -19.46
N LYS A 60 0.94 4.18 -18.35
CA LYS A 60 1.97 5.08 -17.82
C LYS A 60 3.16 4.26 -17.36
N ILE A 61 4.34 4.85 -17.40
CA ILE A 61 5.56 4.23 -16.91
C ILE A 61 5.98 4.91 -15.63
N ILE A 62 6.40 4.13 -14.65
CA ILE A 62 7.07 4.64 -13.45
C ILE A 62 8.40 3.94 -13.30
N ARG A 63 9.45 4.75 -13.10
CA ARG A 63 10.81 4.26 -12.89
C ARG A 63 11.10 4.24 -11.40
N VAL A 64 11.47 3.07 -10.87
CA VAL A 64 11.80 2.94 -9.45
C VAL A 64 13.29 2.70 -9.26
N GLY A 65 14.01 3.67 -8.67
CA GLY A 65 15.40 3.49 -8.24
C GLY A 65 16.50 3.62 -9.30
N TYR A 66 16.22 4.12 -10.51
CA TYR A 66 17.22 4.34 -11.58
C TYR A 66 17.33 5.83 -11.98
N LYS A 67 18.55 6.31 -12.26
CA LYS A 67 18.84 7.70 -12.67
C LYS A 67 19.19 7.86 -14.17
N SER A 68 19.47 6.78 -14.89
CA SER A 68 19.90 6.84 -16.29
C SER A 68 18.73 7.16 -17.23
N THR A 69 19.00 7.94 -18.28
CA THR A 69 18.12 8.20 -19.43
C THR A 69 18.30 7.15 -20.54
N LEU A 70 17.20 6.85 -21.26
CA LEU A 70 17.01 6.02 -22.51
C LEU A 70 16.27 4.67 -22.34
N PRO A 71 15.59 4.14 -23.40
CA PRO A 71 14.92 4.76 -24.56
C PRO A 71 13.43 5.12 -24.30
N ARG A 72 12.62 5.36 -25.36
CA ARG A 72 11.16 5.60 -25.29
C ARG A 72 10.42 4.27 -25.43
N ILE A 73 9.52 3.94 -24.51
CA ILE A 73 8.52 2.87 -24.74
C ILE A 73 7.38 3.48 -25.53
N THR A 74 6.97 2.80 -26.59
CA THR A 74 5.81 3.17 -27.40
C THR A 74 4.72 2.11 -27.26
N ILE A 75 3.46 2.56 -27.29
CA ILE A 75 2.26 1.71 -27.36
C ILE A 75 1.43 2.27 -28.50
N ASN A 76 1.02 1.41 -29.46
CA ASN A 76 0.39 1.85 -30.71
C ASN A 76 1.18 2.96 -31.47
N GLY A 77 2.52 2.95 -31.40
CA GLY A 77 3.36 3.98 -32.01
C GLY A 77 3.47 5.30 -31.22
N ASN A 78 2.65 5.50 -30.18
CA ASN A 78 2.70 6.69 -29.33
C ASN A 78 3.63 6.48 -28.15
N GLN A 79 4.42 7.50 -27.81
CA GLN A 79 5.28 7.45 -26.64
C GLN A 79 4.45 7.44 -25.36
N VAL A 80 4.74 6.49 -24.48
CA VAL A 80 4.11 6.39 -23.17
C VAL A 80 4.69 7.43 -22.22
N GLU A 81 3.82 8.12 -21.50
CA GLU A 81 4.20 9.13 -20.49
C GLU A 81 4.88 8.47 -19.27
N GLU A 82 6.02 9.02 -18.86
CA GLU A 82 6.71 8.65 -17.62
C GLU A 82 6.25 9.54 -16.47
N LEU A 83 5.74 8.93 -15.40
CA LEU A 83 5.25 9.60 -14.21
C LEU A 83 6.18 9.37 -13.01
N ARG A 84 6.23 10.36 -12.12
CA ARG A 84 6.92 10.23 -10.82
C ARG A 84 6.02 9.66 -9.73
N GLU A 85 4.71 9.84 -9.85
CA GLU A 85 3.70 9.32 -8.93
C GLU A 85 2.54 8.74 -9.73
N PHE A 86 2.05 7.57 -9.33
CA PHE A 86 0.87 6.96 -9.94
C PHE A 86 -0.08 6.40 -8.89
N THR A 87 -1.38 6.58 -9.07
CA THR A 87 -2.39 6.04 -8.13
C THR A 87 -2.88 4.68 -8.62
N TYR A 88 -2.62 3.64 -7.83
CA TYR A 88 -3.05 2.28 -8.09
C TYR A 88 -3.90 1.73 -6.94
N LEU A 89 -5.10 1.24 -7.25
CA LEU A 89 -6.07 0.74 -6.26
C LEU A 89 -6.28 1.71 -5.08
N GLY A 90 -6.24 3.01 -5.39
CA GLY A 90 -6.40 4.12 -4.43
C GLY A 90 -5.14 4.50 -3.65
N SER A 91 -4.00 3.82 -3.83
CA SER A 91 -2.72 4.11 -3.19
C SER A 91 -1.71 4.74 -4.14
N VAL A 92 -0.95 5.70 -3.65
CA VAL A 92 0.07 6.41 -4.43
C VAL A 92 1.38 5.66 -4.41
N ILE A 93 1.89 5.30 -5.58
CA ILE A 93 3.20 4.71 -5.78
C ILE A 93 4.11 5.80 -6.32
N ALA A 94 5.19 6.09 -5.59
CA ALA A 94 6.19 7.08 -5.99
C ALA A 94 7.44 6.40 -6.58
N ALA A 95 8.05 7.04 -7.58
CA ALA A 95 9.26 6.60 -8.28
C ALA A 95 10.46 6.41 -7.33
N ASP A 96 10.50 7.16 -6.23
CA ASP A 96 11.56 7.03 -5.23
C ASP A 96 11.26 5.97 -4.15
N GLY A 97 10.14 5.25 -4.30
CA GLY A 97 9.65 4.24 -3.36
C GLY A 97 9.26 4.82 -2.01
N ASP A 98 8.93 6.11 -1.92
CA ASP A 98 8.49 6.72 -0.67
C ASP A 98 6.99 6.56 -0.40
N ALA A 99 6.67 6.17 0.84
CA ALA A 99 5.31 5.97 1.30
C ALA A 99 4.69 7.26 1.85
N THR A 100 5.48 8.32 2.07
CA THR A 100 5.02 9.58 2.68
C THR A 100 3.85 10.20 1.92
N ARG A 101 3.85 10.13 0.58
CA ARG A 101 2.78 10.66 -0.27
C ARG A 101 1.49 9.87 -0.09
N ASP A 102 1.56 8.53 -0.12
CA ASP A 102 0.39 7.67 0.11
C ASP A 102 -0.19 7.88 1.52
N VAL A 103 0.68 7.89 2.55
CA VAL A 103 0.29 8.15 3.95
C VAL A 103 -0.44 9.49 4.07
N THR A 104 0.10 10.55 3.45
CA THR A 104 -0.49 11.89 3.50
C THR A 104 -1.85 11.92 2.79
N CYS A 105 -1.97 11.26 1.63
CA CYS A 105 -3.24 11.14 0.92
C CYS A 105 -4.29 10.39 1.77
N ARG A 106 -3.92 9.27 2.40
CA ARG A 106 -4.81 8.48 3.25
C ARG A 106 -5.24 9.22 4.50
N ILE A 107 -4.32 9.93 5.16
CA ILE A 107 -4.65 10.81 6.28
C ILE A 107 -5.64 11.90 5.83
N GLY A 108 -5.43 12.52 4.66
CA GLY A 108 -6.34 13.51 4.10
C GLY A 108 -7.76 12.95 3.87
N LYS A 109 -7.86 11.79 3.23
CA LYS A 109 -9.13 11.07 3.00
C LYS A 109 -9.82 10.72 4.32
N ALA A 110 -9.08 10.15 5.27
CA ALA A 110 -9.61 9.79 6.58
C ALA A 110 -10.07 11.02 7.37
N PHE A 111 -9.34 12.14 7.28
CA PHE A 111 -9.73 13.38 7.92
C PHE A 111 -10.98 14.00 7.29
N ALA A 112 -11.16 13.88 5.97
CA ALA A 112 -12.39 14.29 5.30
C ALA A 112 -13.59 13.46 5.79
N VAL A 113 -13.44 12.14 5.90
CA VAL A 113 -14.45 11.26 6.50
C VAL A 113 -14.74 11.65 7.95
N PHE A 114 -13.70 11.87 8.76
CA PHE A 114 -13.85 12.33 10.13
C PHE A 114 -14.62 13.66 10.21
N LYS A 115 -14.34 14.63 9.32
CA LYS A 115 -15.05 15.91 9.26
C LYS A 115 -16.53 15.74 8.91
N ARG A 116 -16.88 14.84 7.99
CA ARG A 116 -18.28 14.56 7.63
C ARG A 116 -19.10 14.04 8.82
N LEU A 117 -18.46 13.35 9.76
CA LEU A 117 -19.07 12.82 10.97
C LEU A 117 -19.08 13.83 12.14
N ARG A 118 -18.92 15.14 11.88
CA ARG A 118 -18.84 16.19 12.91
C ARG A 118 -20.04 16.19 13.87
N SER A 119 -21.25 16.00 13.36
CA SER A 119 -22.47 15.95 14.18
C SER A 119 -22.41 14.83 15.21
N ILE A 120 -21.94 13.64 14.80
CA ILE A 120 -21.75 12.48 15.69
C ILE A 120 -20.76 12.79 16.81
N TRP A 121 -19.62 13.41 16.48
CA TRP A 121 -18.61 13.75 17.50
C TRP A 121 -19.12 14.80 18.48
N ASN A 122 -19.99 15.71 18.04
CA ASN A 122 -20.55 16.78 18.86
C ASN A 122 -21.82 16.38 19.62
N SER A 123 -22.48 15.29 19.25
CA SER A 123 -23.71 14.86 19.90
C SER A 123 -23.49 14.51 21.36
N ALA A 124 -24.28 15.09 22.27
CA ALA A 124 -24.28 14.73 23.68
C ALA A 124 -25.03 13.41 23.95
N SER A 125 -25.97 13.00 23.08
CA SER A 125 -26.75 11.77 23.24
C SER A 125 -25.98 10.50 22.93
N LEU A 126 -24.84 10.59 22.24
CA LEU A 126 -24.01 9.43 21.90
C LEU A 126 -22.92 9.22 22.95
N SER A 127 -22.83 7.99 23.45
CA SER A 127 -21.79 7.58 24.39
C SER A 127 -20.39 7.70 23.77
N LEU A 128 -19.38 7.96 24.60
CA LEU A 128 -17.98 7.98 24.17
C LEU A 128 -17.58 6.65 23.53
N HIS A 129 -18.02 5.52 24.11
CA HIS A 129 -17.75 4.19 23.57
C HIS A 129 -18.22 4.05 22.11
N LEU A 130 -19.44 4.47 21.81
CA LEU A 130 -19.99 4.41 20.45
C LEU A 130 -19.21 5.32 19.48
N LYS A 131 -18.83 6.53 19.90
CA LYS A 131 -18.01 7.44 19.09
C LYS A 131 -16.64 6.83 18.77
N LEU A 132 -15.99 6.23 19.76
CA LEU A 132 -14.70 5.56 19.56
C LEU A 132 -14.82 4.31 18.67
N ARG A 133 -15.94 3.59 18.77
CA ARG A 133 -16.24 2.46 17.88
C ARG A 133 -16.37 2.93 16.43
N LEU A 134 -17.16 3.98 16.17
CA LEU A 134 -17.32 4.57 14.83
C LEU A 134 -15.99 5.11 14.28
N PHE A 135 -15.19 5.76 15.11
CA PHE A 135 -13.85 6.19 14.73
C PHE A 135 -12.98 5.01 14.28
N THR A 136 -12.98 3.93 15.06
CA THR A 136 -12.19 2.72 14.80
C THR A 136 -12.67 1.92 13.59
N THR A 137 -13.98 1.94 13.28
CA THR A 137 -14.55 1.16 12.17
C THR A 137 -14.60 1.92 10.85
N ILE A 138 -14.65 3.26 10.88
CA ILE A 138 -14.83 4.07 9.67
C ILE A 138 -13.55 4.86 9.34
N VAL A 139 -13.03 5.60 10.31
CA VAL A 139 -11.94 6.56 10.07
C VAL A 139 -10.58 5.85 10.04
N VAL A 140 -10.32 4.97 11.00
CA VAL A 140 -9.04 4.23 11.08
C VAL A 140 -8.79 3.36 9.86
N PRO A 141 -9.75 2.56 9.33
CA PRO A 141 -9.50 1.74 8.15
C PRO A 141 -9.27 2.59 6.90
N THR A 142 -9.94 3.74 6.77
CA THR A 142 -9.68 4.71 5.69
C THR A 142 -8.25 5.22 5.73
N ALA A 143 -7.73 5.54 6.92
CA ALA A 143 -6.36 5.98 7.11
C ALA A 143 -5.34 4.86 6.82
N LEU A 144 -5.70 3.60 7.07
CA LEU A 144 -4.77 2.47 7.07
C LEU A 144 -4.96 1.48 5.91
N TYR A 145 -5.69 1.86 4.86
CA TYR A 145 -6.08 0.97 3.74
C TYR A 145 -4.89 0.22 3.10
N ALA A 146 -3.73 0.86 2.97
CA ALA A 146 -2.50 0.25 2.42
C ALA A 146 -1.35 0.16 3.43
N ALA A 147 -1.62 0.32 4.73
CA ALA A 147 -0.57 0.48 5.71
C ALA A 147 0.40 -0.72 5.84
N LYS A 148 -0.05 -1.91 5.42
CA LYS A 148 0.74 -3.14 5.40
C LYS A 148 1.93 -3.06 4.45
N THR A 149 1.82 -2.29 3.37
CA THR A 149 2.87 -2.16 2.32
C THR A 149 3.77 -0.94 2.54
N TRP A 150 3.47 -0.10 3.52
CA TRP A 150 4.30 1.06 3.82
C TRP A 150 5.60 0.64 4.51
N LYS A 151 6.71 1.24 4.06
CA LYS A 151 7.94 1.29 4.86
C LYS A 151 7.71 2.19 6.07
N LYS A 152 8.27 1.80 7.22
CA LYS A 152 8.18 2.54 8.48
C LYS A 152 9.30 3.56 8.54
N THR A 153 8.96 4.81 8.80
CA THR A 153 9.89 5.86 9.18
C THR A 153 9.34 6.59 10.40
N VAL A 154 10.21 7.18 11.21
CA VAL A 154 9.82 8.01 12.36
C VAL A 154 8.85 9.11 11.93
N THR A 155 9.07 9.70 10.73
CA THR A 155 8.19 10.73 10.17
C THR A 155 6.79 10.21 9.85
N ILE A 156 6.68 9.01 9.25
CA ILE A 156 5.39 8.39 8.94
C ILE A 156 4.64 8.02 10.22
N ASP A 157 5.33 7.41 11.19
CA ASP A 157 4.73 7.05 12.48
C ASP A 157 4.20 8.29 13.20
N ARG A 158 5.02 9.35 13.31
CA ARG A 158 4.60 10.62 13.90
C ARG A 158 3.39 11.23 13.19
N LYS A 159 3.34 11.21 11.85
CA LYS A 159 2.19 11.73 11.09
C LYS A 159 0.90 10.99 11.41
N LEU A 160 0.95 9.66 11.52
CA LEU A 160 -0.21 8.83 11.86
C LEU A 160 -0.69 9.10 13.29
N ASP A 161 0.23 9.17 14.24
CA ASP A 161 -0.09 9.37 15.66
C ASP A 161 -0.61 10.80 15.91
N VAL A 162 -0.05 11.82 15.24
CA VAL A 162 -0.57 13.20 15.28
C VAL A 162 -1.98 13.27 14.72
N PHE A 163 -2.25 12.59 13.60
CA PHE A 163 -3.60 12.52 13.03
C PHE A 163 -4.59 11.90 14.00
N GLN A 164 -4.22 10.76 14.62
CA GLN A 164 -5.07 10.09 15.60
C GLN A 164 -5.32 11.00 16.82
N GLN A 165 -4.28 11.59 17.39
CA GLN A 165 -4.38 12.49 18.54
C GLN A 165 -5.32 13.67 18.26
N ARG A 166 -5.21 14.28 17.07
CA ARG A 166 -6.10 15.35 16.64
C ARG A 166 -7.57 14.92 16.60
N CYS A 167 -7.84 13.70 16.13
CA CYS A 167 -9.19 13.15 16.07
C CYS A 167 -9.72 12.82 17.46
N LEU A 168 -8.94 12.10 18.28
CA LEU A 168 -9.33 11.68 19.63
C LEU A 168 -9.59 12.87 20.55
N ARG A 169 -8.72 13.90 20.55
CA ARG A 169 -8.93 15.13 21.33
C ARG A 169 -10.24 15.82 20.96
N ARG A 170 -10.62 15.82 19.68
CA ARG A 170 -11.89 16.41 19.22
C ARG A 170 -13.12 15.58 19.58
N ILE A 171 -12.99 14.25 19.66
CA ILE A 171 -14.03 13.36 20.18
C ILE A 171 -14.23 13.61 21.68
N LEU A 172 -13.13 13.71 22.44
CA LEU A 172 -13.13 13.94 23.88
C LEU A 172 -13.41 15.39 24.30
N LYS A 173 -13.52 16.32 23.35
CA LYS A 173 -13.66 17.78 23.61
C LYS A 173 -12.52 18.38 24.42
N ILE A 174 -11.31 17.84 24.28
CA ILE A 174 -10.11 18.35 24.95
C ILE A 174 -9.63 19.61 24.22
N SER A 175 -9.51 20.69 24.99
CA SER A 175 -8.90 21.95 24.61
C SER A 175 -7.39 21.93 24.87
N TYR A 176 -6.65 22.85 24.23
CA TYR A 176 -5.24 23.08 24.56
C TYR A 176 -5.04 23.55 26.01
N ARG A 177 -6.04 24.28 26.56
CA ARG A 177 -6.02 24.79 27.94
C ARG A 177 -5.98 23.70 29.00
N ASP A 178 -6.51 22.52 28.68
CA ASP A 178 -6.62 21.40 29.62
C ASP A 178 -5.25 20.74 29.91
N ARG A 179 -4.20 21.09 29.14
CA ARG A 179 -2.82 20.56 29.28
C ARG A 179 -2.73 19.03 29.33
N VAL A 180 -3.73 18.33 28.78
CA VAL A 180 -3.79 16.87 28.75
C VAL A 180 -2.69 16.31 27.85
N THR A 181 -1.87 15.41 28.39
CA THR A 181 -0.78 14.74 27.66
C THR A 181 -1.32 13.79 26.59
N ASN A 182 -0.48 13.42 25.61
CA ASN A 182 -0.86 12.47 24.57
C ASN A 182 -1.16 11.07 25.14
N ASP A 183 -0.41 10.63 26.16
CA ASP A 183 -0.60 9.32 26.79
C ASP A 183 -1.89 9.25 27.60
N GLU A 184 -2.28 10.36 28.24
CA GLU A 184 -3.57 10.51 28.90
C GLU A 184 -4.73 10.32 27.92
N VAL A 185 -4.64 10.88 26.71
CA VAL A 185 -5.67 10.69 25.66
C VAL A 185 -5.80 9.21 25.28
N TYR A 186 -4.67 8.50 25.13
CA TYR A 186 -4.69 7.07 24.82
C TYR A 186 -5.30 6.24 25.95
N ARG A 187 -4.97 6.57 27.20
CA ARG A 187 -5.51 5.90 28.39
C ARG A 187 -7.02 6.11 28.53
N ARG A 188 -7.52 7.35 28.39
CA ARG A 188 -8.97 7.64 28.44
C ARG A 188 -9.78 6.94 27.36
N THR A 189 -9.19 6.74 26.18
CA THR A 189 -9.87 6.12 25.04
C THR A 189 -9.64 4.61 24.97
N ASN A 190 -8.78 4.06 25.82
CA ASN A 190 -8.26 2.70 25.72
C ASN A 190 -7.80 2.36 24.29
N THR A 191 -7.15 3.31 23.61
CA THR A 191 -6.60 3.11 22.27
C THR A 191 -5.09 3.04 22.29
N LYS A 192 -4.51 2.47 21.24
CA LYS A 192 -3.06 2.45 21.00
C LYS A 192 -2.72 3.37 19.83
N PRO A 193 -1.47 3.88 19.77
CA PRO A 193 -1.00 4.68 18.64
C PRO A 193 -1.20 3.95 17.30
N LEU A 194 -1.60 4.66 16.26
CA LEU A 194 -1.78 4.10 14.92
C LEU A 194 -0.47 3.51 14.38
N SER A 195 0.68 4.09 14.71
CA SER A 195 2.01 3.52 14.37
C SER A 195 2.18 2.07 14.87
N THR A 196 1.63 1.77 16.05
CA THR A 196 1.61 0.43 16.63
C THR A 196 0.64 -0.48 15.87
N VAL A 197 -0.59 0.01 15.58
CA VAL A 197 -1.58 -0.73 14.78
C VAL A 197 -1.04 -1.09 13.39
N VAL A 198 -0.31 -0.18 12.74
CA VAL A 198 0.32 -0.42 11.42
C VAL A 198 1.33 -1.56 11.50
N THR A 199 2.11 -1.59 12.57
CA THR A 199 3.11 -2.65 12.79
C THR A 199 2.45 -4.00 12.99
N GLU A 200 1.40 -4.08 13.82
CA GLU A 200 0.63 -5.30 13.99
C GLU A 200 0.02 -5.79 12.68
N ARG A 201 -0.58 -4.90 11.90
CA ARG A 201 -1.16 -5.24 10.58
C ARG A 201 -0.10 -5.78 9.63
N ARG A 202 1.12 -5.22 9.66
CA ARG A 202 2.23 -5.69 8.83
C ARG A 202 2.73 -7.06 9.29
N LEU A 203 2.90 -7.30 10.59
CA LEU A 203 3.25 -8.62 11.12
C LEU A 203 2.17 -9.67 10.85
N GLN A 204 0.89 -9.33 10.99
CA GLN A 204 -0.24 -10.21 10.62
C GLN A 204 -0.18 -10.58 9.14
N PHE A 205 0.08 -9.60 8.28
CA PHE A 205 0.23 -9.80 6.84
C PHE A 205 1.44 -10.67 6.50
N THR A 206 2.57 -10.45 7.18
CA THR A 206 3.76 -11.29 7.03
C THR A 206 3.48 -12.73 7.38
N GLY A 207 2.87 -13.01 8.53
CA GLY A 207 2.51 -14.39 8.89
C GLY A 207 1.59 -15.04 7.86
N HIS A 208 0.67 -14.28 7.26
CA HIS A 208 -0.16 -14.81 6.18
C HIS A 208 0.67 -15.17 4.94
N ILE A 209 1.60 -14.31 4.51
CA ILE A 209 2.47 -14.58 3.37
C ILE A 209 3.39 -15.79 3.63
N LEU A 210 3.99 -15.88 4.81
CA LEU A 210 4.92 -16.97 5.15
C LEU A 210 4.23 -18.35 5.09
N ARG A 211 2.93 -18.41 5.40
CA ARG A 211 2.12 -19.63 5.29
C ARG A 211 1.65 -19.95 3.86
N LEU A 212 1.90 -19.10 2.88
CA LEU A 212 1.58 -19.40 1.49
C LEU A 212 2.59 -20.42 0.91
N PRO A 213 2.21 -21.16 -0.15
CA PRO A 213 3.14 -21.97 -0.93
C PRO A 213 4.28 -21.12 -1.51
N ASP A 214 5.47 -21.72 -1.66
CA ASP A 214 6.70 -21.02 -2.03
C ASP A 214 6.67 -20.40 -3.44
N HIS A 215 5.90 -20.99 -4.37
CA HIS A 215 5.74 -20.47 -5.72
C HIS A 215 4.88 -19.19 -5.79
N ARG A 216 4.18 -18.82 -4.70
CA ARG A 216 3.33 -17.62 -4.71
C ARG A 216 4.21 -16.37 -4.77
N LEU A 217 3.95 -15.53 -5.76
CA LEU A 217 4.70 -14.29 -6.02
C LEU A 217 4.90 -13.41 -4.79
N ALA A 218 3.92 -13.34 -3.89
CA ALA A 218 4.05 -12.55 -2.65
C ALA A 218 5.14 -13.10 -1.71
N LYS A 219 5.27 -14.43 -1.58
CA LYS A 219 6.30 -15.08 -0.78
C LYS A 219 7.67 -14.96 -1.46
N VAL A 220 7.72 -15.20 -2.77
CA VAL A 220 8.94 -14.97 -3.57
C VAL A 220 9.44 -13.53 -3.42
N ALA A 221 8.57 -12.53 -3.59
CA ALA A 221 8.90 -11.11 -3.48
C ALA A 221 9.38 -10.71 -2.08
N MET A 222 8.86 -11.36 -1.03
CA MET A 222 9.28 -11.11 0.35
C MET A 222 10.73 -11.57 0.61
N HIS A 223 11.13 -12.72 0.06
CA HIS A 223 12.49 -13.25 0.22
C HIS A 223 13.48 -12.65 -0.79
N TRP A 224 12.98 -12.13 -1.92
CA TRP A 224 13.79 -11.59 -3.00
C TRP A 224 14.81 -10.54 -2.53
N ARG A 225 16.04 -10.68 -3.04
CA ARG A 225 17.16 -9.75 -2.85
C ARG A 225 17.66 -9.34 -4.24
N PRO A 226 17.84 -8.03 -4.52
CA PRO A 226 18.51 -7.62 -5.74
C PRO A 226 19.91 -8.24 -5.81
N SER A 227 20.22 -8.96 -6.89
CA SER A 227 21.53 -9.60 -7.09
C SER A 227 22.64 -8.60 -7.47
N ARG A 228 22.26 -7.42 -7.97
CA ARG A 228 23.18 -6.35 -8.39
C ARG A 228 22.83 -5.04 -7.69
N GLY A 229 23.88 -4.31 -7.28
CA GLY A 229 23.78 -2.98 -6.68
C GLY A 229 24.24 -2.94 -5.23
N ARG A 230 25.26 -2.13 -4.94
CA ARG A 230 25.62 -1.75 -3.56
C ARG A 230 24.74 -0.59 -3.14
N ARG A 231 24.31 -0.57 -1.88
CA ARG A 231 23.61 0.60 -1.33
C ARG A 231 24.62 1.74 -1.25
N GLY A 232 24.19 2.96 -1.60
CA GLY A 232 25.03 4.14 -1.45
C GLY A 232 25.52 4.31 -0.01
N LEU A 233 26.71 4.89 0.14
CA LEU A 233 27.30 5.20 1.45
C LEU A 233 26.49 6.28 2.19
N GLY A 234 26.59 6.32 3.52
CA GLY A 234 25.93 7.32 4.38
C GLY A 234 24.63 6.83 5.01
N ARG A 235 23.51 7.55 4.80
CA ARG A 235 22.18 7.22 5.34
C ARG A 235 21.23 6.69 4.24
N PRO A 236 21.34 5.41 3.85
CA PRO A 236 20.40 4.82 2.90
C PRO A 236 18.94 4.97 3.35
N LYS A 237 18.05 5.28 2.41
CA LYS A 237 16.59 5.26 2.66
C LYS A 237 16.18 3.90 3.24
N THR A 238 15.26 3.86 4.20
CA THR A 238 14.74 2.56 4.68
C THR A 238 13.96 1.85 3.58
N THR A 239 13.79 0.53 3.72
CA THR A 239 13.01 -0.31 2.80
C THR A 239 11.93 -1.06 3.57
N TRP A 240 10.91 -1.54 2.88
CA TRP A 240 9.86 -2.35 3.50
C TRP A 240 10.44 -3.59 4.21
N ARG A 241 11.44 -4.25 3.62
CA ARG A 241 12.10 -5.41 4.23
C ARG A 241 12.82 -5.05 5.54
N ARG A 242 13.55 -3.93 5.59
CA ARG A 242 14.22 -3.49 6.83
C ARG A 242 13.22 -3.13 7.92
N THR A 243 12.13 -2.47 7.54
CA THR A 243 11.01 -2.24 8.44
C THR A 243 10.44 -3.55 9.00
N LEU A 244 10.25 -4.57 8.16
CA LEU A 244 9.77 -5.87 8.61
C LEU A 244 10.75 -6.53 9.59
N MET A 245 12.06 -6.48 9.30
CA MET A 245 13.09 -6.98 10.20
C MET A 245 13.02 -6.29 11.57
N GLU A 246 12.88 -4.96 11.60
CA GLU A 246 12.73 -4.20 12.85
C GLU A 246 11.47 -4.59 13.63
N ASP A 247 10.35 -4.85 12.94
CA ASP A 247 9.13 -5.30 13.61
C ASP A 247 9.26 -6.73 14.15
N LEU A 248 9.90 -7.63 13.41
CA LEU A 248 10.15 -9.00 13.88
C LEU A 248 11.07 -9.02 15.09
N ARG A 249 12.11 -8.19 15.09
CA ARG A 249 12.98 -7.97 16.25
C ARG A 249 12.20 -7.50 17.47
N SER A 250 11.21 -6.63 17.27
CA SER A 250 10.36 -6.16 18.38
C SER A 250 9.56 -7.28 19.06
N VAL A 251 9.29 -8.39 18.35
CA VAL A 251 8.64 -9.59 18.89
C VAL A 251 9.61 -10.74 19.18
N GLY A 252 10.92 -10.49 19.10
CA GLY A 252 11.96 -11.49 19.41
C GLY A 252 12.24 -12.51 18.32
N ILE A 253 11.93 -12.19 17.06
CA ILE A 253 12.27 -13.04 15.90
C ILE A 253 13.33 -12.34 15.05
N GLU A 254 14.45 -13.02 14.80
CA GLU A 254 15.42 -12.57 13.81
C GLU A 254 15.06 -13.08 12.43
N TRP A 255 15.02 -12.17 11.45
CA TRP A 255 14.65 -12.52 10.07
C TRP A 255 15.62 -13.51 9.41
N ASP A 256 16.89 -13.49 9.80
CA ASP A 256 17.91 -14.33 9.19
C ASP A 256 17.84 -15.79 9.69
N ASP A 257 17.13 -16.05 10.79
CA ASP A 257 16.77 -17.41 11.21
C ASP A 257 15.46 -17.84 10.54
N GLN A 258 15.59 -18.32 9.30
CA GLN A 258 14.46 -18.73 8.49
C GLN A 258 13.68 -19.89 9.14
N HIS A 259 14.36 -20.79 9.85
CA HIS A 259 13.72 -21.89 10.54
C HIS A 259 12.84 -21.40 11.70
N ALA A 260 13.34 -20.47 12.52
CA ALA A 260 12.54 -19.86 13.59
C ALA A 260 11.36 -19.05 13.04
N VAL A 261 11.56 -18.30 11.95
CA VAL A 261 10.49 -17.53 11.29
C VAL A 261 9.38 -18.46 10.79
N ASP A 262 9.74 -19.52 10.07
CA ASP A 262 8.76 -20.44 9.47
C ASP A 262 8.05 -21.28 10.53
N THR A 263 8.76 -21.76 11.55
CA THR A 263 8.19 -22.48 12.68
C THR A 263 7.20 -21.60 13.46
N ALA A 264 7.57 -20.34 13.73
CA ALA A 264 6.69 -19.40 14.41
C ALA A 264 5.47 -19.03 13.54
N ALA A 265 5.65 -18.91 12.22
CA ALA A 265 4.57 -18.56 11.30
C ALA A 265 3.61 -19.72 11.03
N ALA A 266 4.07 -20.98 11.07
CA ALA A 266 3.24 -22.17 10.91
C ALA A 266 2.16 -22.26 12.00
N ASP A 267 2.52 -21.99 13.25
CA ASP A 267 1.58 -21.90 14.37
C ASP A 267 0.84 -20.55 14.38
N ARG A 268 -0.43 -20.58 13.98
CA ARG A 268 -1.30 -19.39 13.95
C ARG A 268 -1.53 -18.80 15.35
N GLY A 269 -1.64 -19.63 16.39
CA GLY A 269 -1.87 -19.21 17.76
C GLY A 269 -0.64 -18.49 18.32
N ARG A 270 0.53 -19.13 18.20
CA ARG A 270 1.82 -18.53 18.57
C ARG A 270 2.06 -17.21 17.83
N TRP A 271 1.84 -17.17 16.51
CA TRP A 271 2.01 -15.94 15.74
C TRP A 271 1.08 -14.81 16.22
N LYS A 272 -0.19 -15.12 16.50
CA LYS A 272 -1.15 -14.14 17.00
C LYS A 272 -0.70 -13.55 18.35
N ASN A 273 -0.18 -14.39 19.25
CA ASN A 273 0.32 -13.95 20.55
C ASN A 273 1.56 -13.05 20.41
N LEU A 274 2.51 -13.40 19.54
CA LEU A 274 3.68 -12.57 19.25
C LEU A 274 3.30 -11.18 18.72
N VAL A 275 2.34 -11.12 17.78
CA VAL A 275 1.82 -9.85 17.27
C VAL A 275 1.20 -9.00 18.39
N ALA A 276 0.47 -9.61 19.32
CA ALA A 276 -0.14 -8.89 20.44
C ALA A 276 0.92 -8.28 21.38
N GLN A 277 2.01 -9.00 21.65
CA GLN A 277 3.11 -8.53 22.49
C GLN A 277 3.86 -7.31 21.91
N CYS A 278 3.86 -7.15 20.58
CA CYS A 278 4.43 -5.97 19.91
C CYS A 278 3.80 -4.66 20.43
N ALA A 279 2.51 -4.69 20.77
CA ALA A 279 1.76 -3.54 21.28
C ALA A 279 2.18 -3.14 22.70
N GLU A 280 2.57 -4.12 23.51
CA GLU A 280 2.86 -3.95 24.93
C GLU A 280 4.29 -3.44 25.16
N ARG A 281 5.25 -3.92 24.38
CA ARG A 281 6.66 -3.51 24.49
C ARG A 281 6.89 -2.05 24.10
N ARG A 282 6.13 -1.53 23.13
CA ARG A 282 6.20 -0.12 22.71
C ARG A 282 5.49 0.87 23.64
N ARG A 283 4.71 0.40 24.63
CA ARG A 283 4.14 1.27 25.68
C ARG A 283 5.10 1.50 26.84
N ARG A 284 6.17 0.71 26.96
CA ARG A 284 7.14 0.77 28.09
C ARG A 284 8.43 1.51 27.74
N ASN A 285 8.69 1.74 26.45
CA ASN A 285 9.83 2.52 25.94
C ASN A 285 9.35 3.90 25.49
#